data_AF-A0AAJ6ZTF2-F1
#
_entry.id   AF-A0AAJ6ZTF2-F1
#
_cell.length_a   1.000
_cell.length_b   1.000
_cell.length_c   1.000
_cell.angle_alpha   90.00
_cell.angle_beta   90.00
_cell.angle_gamma   90.00
#
_symmetry.space_group_name_H-M   'P 1'
#
loop_
_entity.id
_entity.type
_entity.pdbx_description
1 polymer ?
#
loop_
_entity_poly.entity_id
_entity_poly.type
_entity_poly.pdbx_seq_one_letter_code
_entity_poly.pdbx_strand_id
1 'polypeptide(L)'
;MTFSVLLIAPRPCSRQADCAGISSSSCVRTHYDSVTRCLCGDNSPPLNGQCEAQSKLLYHVCANSDECNDGLVCGAPNITGNAQPHLRVLTPQDKICLCDTESGYREREYTCSDAEILKTSIFAIIFVTSLRKIVFY
;
A
#
# COMPACT_ATOMS: atom_id res chain seq x y z
N MET A 1 32.12 -16.98 2.97
CA MET A 1 30.84 -17.42 3.55
C MET A 1 29.75 -17.05 2.54
N THR A 2 29.45 -17.95 1.62
CA THR A 2 28.33 -17.80 0.67
C THR A 2 27.05 -18.09 1.43
N PHE A 3 26.27 -17.07 1.74
CA PHE A 3 24.90 -17.22 2.23
C PHE A 3 24.08 -17.84 1.10
N SER A 4 23.96 -19.15 1.09
CA SER A 4 22.93 -19.86 0.33
C SER A 4 21.59 -19.58 1.01
N VAL A 5 21.01 -18.40 0.77
CA VAL A 5 19.59 -18.17 1.01
C VAL A 5 18.89 -19.13 0.05
N LEU A 6 18.40 -20.25 0.57
CA LEU A 6 17.47 -21.09 -0.15
C LEU A 6 16.27 -20.18 -0.47
N LEU A 7 16.20 -19.67 -1.70
CA LEU A 7 15.06 -18.90 -2.19
C LEU A 7 13.87 -19.86 -2.29
N ILE A 8 13.28 -20.19 -1.14
CA ILE A 8 11.98 -20.83 -1.09
C ILE A 8 11.02 -19.81 -1.66
N ALA A 9 10.52 -20.07 -2.86
CA ALA A 9 9.51 -19.23 -3.48
C ALA A 9 8.33 -19.11 -2.51
N PRO A 10 7.82 -17.89 -2.25
CA PRO A 10 6.74 -17.70 -1.30
C PRO A 10 5.50 -18.52 -1.71
N ARG A 11 4.76 -19.01 -0.72
CA ARG A 11 3.63 -19.92 -0.94
C ARG A 11 2.56 -19.25 -1.80
N PRO A 12 2.08 -19.88 -2.90
CA PRO A 12 0.98 -19.35 -3.68
C PRO A 12 -0.32 -19.38 -2.88
N CYS A 13 -1.19 -18.40 -3.10
CA CYS A 13 -2.47 -18.27 -2.42
C CYS A 13 -3.55 -17.76 -3.37
N SER A 14 -4.82 -18.06 -3.07
CA SER A 14 -5.99 -17.52 -3.79
C SER A 14 -6.88 -16.67 -2.89
N ARG A 15 -6.72 -16.77 -1.58
CA ARG A 15 -7.42 -15.99 -0.56
C ARG A 15 -6.55 -15.82 0.68
N GLN A 16 -6.87 -14.85 1.52
CA GLN A 16 -6.13 -14.59 2.76
C GLN A 16 -6.00 -15.83 3.67
N ALA A 17 -7.04 -16.66 3.75
CA ALA A 17 -7.04 -17.88 4.57
C ALA A 17 -5.95 -18.89 4.17
N ASP A 18 -5.44 -18.86 2.94
CA ASP A 18 -4.39 -19.79 2.50
C ASP A 18 -3.03 -19.44 3.12
N CYS A 19 -2.87 -18.21 3.61
CA CYS A 19 -1.70 -17.73 4.35
C CYS A 19 -1.79 -18.00 5.86
N ALA A 20 -2.84 -18.70 6.31
CA ALA A 20 -2.93 -19.17 7.69
C ALA A 20 -1.69 -20.01 8.06
N GLY A 21 -1.13 -19.73 9.24
CA GLY A 21 0.10 -20.36 9.74
C GLY A 21 1.39 -19.58 9.44
N ILE A 22 1.35 -18.51 8.63
CA ILE A 22 2.46 -17.58 8.44
C ILE A 22 2.05 -16.25 9.08
N SER A 23 2.55 -16.01 10.30
CA SER A 23 2.20 -14.84 11.10
C SER A 23 2.57 -13.54 10.38
N SER A 24 1.66 -12.56 10.40
CA SER A 24 1.83 -11.24 9.77
C SER A 24 2.06 -11.26 8.25
N SER A 25 1.57 -12.31 7.56
CA SER A 25 1.58 -12.36 6.09
C SER A 25 0.20 -12.11 5.49
N SER A 26 0.20 -11.62 4.25
CA SER A 26 -1.02 -11.39 3.47
C SER A 26 -0.95 -12.09 2.12
N CYS A 27 -2.09 -12.54 1.62
CA CYS A 27 -2.21 -13.00 0.25
C CYS A 27 -2.29 -11.79 -0.68
N VAL A 28 -1.18 -11.48 -1.36
CA VAL A 28 -1.07 -10.27 -2.18
C VAL A 28 -0.53 -10.60 -3.57
N ARG A 29 -0.83 -9.72 -4.52
CA ARG A 29 -0.26 -9.72 -5.87
C ARG A 29 0.58 -8.45 -6.02
N THR A 30 1.85 -8.59 -6.38
CA THR A 30 2.73 -7.45 -6.64
C THR A 30 2.65 -7.03 -8.11
N HIS A 31 3.17 -5.85 -8.45
CA HIS A 31 3.15 -5.35 -9.83
C HIS A 31 4.10 -6.12 -10.77
N TYR A 32 5.17 -6.68 -10.21
CA TYR A 32 6.19 -7.45 -10.94
C TYR A 32 5.88 -8.95 -11.01
N ASP A 33 4.91 -9.43 -10.22
CA ASP A 33 4.59 -10.85 -10.15
C ASP A 33 3.11 -11.10 -10.44
N SER A 34 2.88 -11.92 -11.45
CA SER A 34 1.54 -12.26 -11.90
C SER A 34 0.87 -13.36 -11.07
N VAL A 35 1.51 -13.85 -10.02
CA VAL A 35 0.96 -14.88 -9.14
C VAL A 35 0.86 -14.33 -7.72
N THR A 36 -0.31 -14.52 -7.12
CA THR A 36 -0.61 -14.15 -5.74
C THR A 36 0.10 -15.09 -4.77
N ARG A 37 0.80 -14.53 -3.79
CA ARG A 37 1.56 -15.29 -2.80
C ARG A 37 1.40 -14.71 -1.41
N CYS A 38 1.66 -15.55 -0.41
CA CYS A 38 1.76 -15.12 0.97
C CYS A 38 3.08 -14.38 1.16
N LEU A 39 3.01 -13.06 1.33
CA LEU A 39 4.15 -12.18 1.54
C LEU A 39 4.01 -11.42 2.85
N CYS A 40 5.13 -10.97 3.39
CA CYS A 40 5.18 -10.10 4.55
C CYS A 40 4.77 -8.68 4.19
N GLY A 41 4.51 -7.83 5.19
CA GLY A 41 4.03 -6.45 5.02
C GLY A 41 4.86 -5.59 4.06
N ASP A 42 6.14 -5.91 3.88
CA ASP A 42 7.09 -5.25 2.97
C ASP A 42 7.18 -5.90 1.57
N ASN A 43 6.29 -6.83 1.25
CA ASN A 43 6.31 -7.70 0.06
C ASN A 43 7.50 -8.68 -0.02
N SER A 44 8.25 -8.88 1.07
CA SER A 44 9.28 -9.91 1.14
C SER A 44 8.70 -11.31 1.38
N PRO A 45 9.39 -12.38 0.95
CA PRO A 45 9.02 -13.74 1.34
C PRO A 45 9.23 -13.95 2.85
N PRO A 46 8.36 -14.71 3.52
CA PRO A 46 8.54 -15.04 4.94
C PRO A 46 9.79 -15.90 5.15
N LEU A 47 10.56 -15.57 6.19
CA LEU A 47 11.74 -16.31 6.60
C LEU A 47 11.33 -17.37 7.62
N ASN A 48 11.52 -18.66 7.29
CA ASN A 48 11.10 -19.78 8.13
C ASN A 48 9.61 -19.72 8.57
N GLY A 49 8.74 -19.22 7.69
CA GLY A 49 7.31 -19.10 7.96
C GLY A 49 6.94 -17.92 8.88
N GLN A 50 7.84 -16.97 9.09
CA GLN A 50 7.61 -15.77 9.89
C GLN A 50 7.96 -14.50 9.12
N CYS A 51 7.29 -13.41 9.47
CA CYS A 51 7.53 -12.07 8.95
C CYS A 51 8.14 -11.19 10.03
N GLU A 52 9.24 -10.50 9.69
CA GLU A 52 9.88 -9.52 10.57
C GLU A 52 9.32 -8.10 10.38
N ALA A 53 8.74 -7.81 9.21
CA ALA A 53 8.19 -6.50 8.89
C ALA A 53 7.09 -6.08 9.88
N GLN A 54 7.30 -4.92 10.52
CA GLN A 54 6.36 -4.36 11.48
C GLN A 54 5.28 -3.49 10.81
N SER A 55 5.64 -2.77 9.74
CA SER A 55 4.71 -1.96 8.96
C SER A 55 4.31 -2.66 7.65
N LYS A 56 3.08 -2.40 7.23
CA LYS A 56 2.43 -3.05 6.09
C LYS A 56 2.23 -2.06 4.95
N LEU A 57 2.64 -2.46 3.76
CA LEU A 57 2.45 -1.72 2.53
C LEU A 57 1.01 -1.86 2.01
N LEU A 58 0.72 -1.14 0.93
CA LEU A 58 -0.57 -1.19 0.23
C LEU A 58 -1.01 -2.64 -0.04
N TYR A 59 -2.31 -2.92 0.15
CA TYR A 59 -2.99 -4.21 -0.06
C TYR A 59 -2.78 -5.29 1.00
N HIS A 60 -1.91 -5.09 1.98
CA HIS A 60 -1.74 -6.04 3.08
C HIS A 60 -2.89 -5.95 4.08
N VAL A 61 -3.26 -7.09 4.66
CA VAL A 61 -4.33 -7.19 5.66
C VAL A 61 -3.90 -6.55 6.96
N CYS A 62 -4.77 -5.73 7.55
CA CYS A 62 -4.52 -4.98 8.78
C CYS A 62 -5.71 -5.12 9.74
N ALA A 63 -5.47 -4.98 11.04
CA ALA A 63 -6.56 -4.78 12.01
C ALA A 63 -6.79 -3.28 12.25
N ASN A 64 -5.70 -2.52 12.33
CA ASN A 64 -5.68 -1.10 12.65
C ASN A 64 -4.74 -0.31 11.72
N SER A 65 -4.93 1.02 11.65
CA SER A 65 -4.15 1.89 10.76
C SER A 65 -2.70 2.08 11.19
N ASP A 66 -2.35 1.86 12.46
CA ASP A 66 -0.97 1.90 12.98
C ASP A 66 -0.09 0.75 12.47
N GLU A 67 -0.71 -0.31 11.92
CA GLU A 67 0.03 -1.37 11.22
C GLU A 67 0.42 -0.98 9.80
N CYS A 68 -0.22 0.04 9.22
CA CYS A 68 0.01 0.46 7.85
C CYS A 68 1.12 1.51 7.77
N ASN A 69 1.89 1.50 6.68
CA ASN A 69 2.94 2.48 6.43
C ASN A 69 2.35 3.90 6.22
N ASP A 70 3.21 4.93 6.26
CA ASP A 70 2.80 6.33 6.12
C ASP A 70 1.97 6.57 4.83
N GLY A 71 0.93 7.40 4.95
CA GLY A 71 0.00 7.68 3.85
C GLY A 71 -1.01 6.56 3.56
N LEU A 72 -1.07 5.53 4.41
CA LEU A 72 -2.05 4.45 4.35
C LEU A 72 -2.99 4.47 5.56
N VAL A 73 -4.21 3.97 5.35
CA VAL A 73 -5.24 3.76 6.37
C VAL A 73 -5.79 2.34 6.26
N CYS A 74 -6.12 1.73 7.39
CA CYS A 74 -6.71 0.39 7.41
C CYS A 74 -8.21 0.46 7.12
N GLY A 75 -8.65 -0.11 6.00
CA GLY A 75 -10.04 0.02 5.54
C GLY A 75 -10.51 -1.16 4.70
N ALA A 76 -11.84 -1.22 4.49
CA ALA A 76 -12.41 -2.23 3.62
C ALA A 76 -12.18 -1.86 2.14
N PRO A 77 -11.68 -2.80 1.31
CA PRO A 77 -11.49 -2.56 -0.12
C PRO A 77 -12.83 -2.42 -0.83
N ASN A 78 -12.89 -1.54 -1.82
CA ASN A 78 -14.07 -1.41 -2.69
C ASN A 78 -14.02 -2.47 -3.82
N ILE A 79 -14.42 -3.70 -3.50
CA ILE A 79 -14.43 -4.83 -4.43
C ILE A 79 -15.73 -4.83 -5.24
N THR A 80 -15.70 -4.21 -6.42
CA THR A 80 -16.77 -4.30 -7.42
C THR A 80 -16.47 -5.39 -8.47
N GLY A 81 -17.42 -5.71 -9.36
CA GLY A 81 -17.21 -6.73 -10.41
C GLY A 81 -16.01 -6.48 -11.34
N ASN A 82 -15.61 -5.21 -11.48
CA ASN A 82 -14.45 -4.76 -12.25
C ASN A 82 -13.18 -4.53 -11.38
N ALA A 83 -13.15 -5.10 -10.16
CA ALA A 83 -12.00 -4.98 -9.28
C ALA A 83 -10.72 -5.49 -9.96
N GLN A 84 -9.62 -4.78 -9.70
CA GLN A 84 -8.30 -5.10 -10.22
C GLN A 84 -7.86 -6.49 -9.73
N PRO A 85 -7.00 -7.21 -10.48
CA PRO A 85 -6.64 -8.59 -10.16
C PRO A 85 -6.09 -8.79 -8.74
N HIS A 86 -5.36 -7.81 -8.20
CA HIS A 86 -4.79 -7.87 -6.85
C HIS A 86 -5.84 -7.77 -5.73
N LEU A 87 -7.04 -7.23 -5.99
CA LEU A 87 -8.15 -7.15 -5.03
C LEU A 87 -9.01 -8.42 -5.01
N ARG A 88 -8.88 -9.31 -6.00
CA ARG A 88 -9.76 -10.49 -6.16
C ARG A 88 -9.51 -11.58 -5.11
N VAL A 89 -8.38 -11.54 -4.42
CA VAL A 89 -8.05 -12.48 -3.34
C VAL A 89 -8.65 -12.05 -1.99
N LEU A 90 -9.21 -10.85 -1.93
CA LEU A 90 -9.81 -10.26 -0.74
C LEU A 90 -11.33 -10.44 -0.78
N THR A 91 -11.92 -10.44 0.40
CA THR A 91 -13.36 -10.39 0.61
C THR A 91 -13.75 -8.99 1.11
N PRO A 92 -15.02 -8.57 0.98
CA PRO A 92 -15.49 -7.29 1.51
C PRO A 92 -15.36 -7.15 3.04
N GLN A 93 -15.11 -8.26 3.75
CA GLN A 93 -14.91 -8.28 5.20
C GLN A 93 -13.43 -8.06 5.58
N ASP A 94 -12.51 -8.30 4.65
CA ASP A 94 -11.09 -8.09 4.89
C ASP A 94 -10.81 -6.59 4.96
N LYS A 95 -10.07 -6.17 5.99
CA LYS A 95 -9.50 -4.83 6.04
C LYS A 95 -8.07 -4.88 5.55
N ILE A 96 -7.72 -3.96 4.67
CA ILE A 96 -6.37 -3.84 4.11
C ILE A 96 -5.86 -2.41 4.22
N CYS A 97 -4.54 -2.26 4.14
CA CYS A 97 -3.92 -0.95 4.02
C CYS A 97 -4.24 -0.37 2.64
N LEU A 98 -4.91 0.77 2.65
CA LEU A 98 -5.36 1.53 1.48
C LEU A 98 -4.75 2.93 1.54
N CYS A 99 -4.57 3.62 0.40
CA CYS A 99 -4.15 5.01 0.43
C CYS A 99 -5.13 5.88 1.23
N ASP A 100 -4.62 6.74 2.10
CA ASP A 100 -5.44 7.69 2.85
C ASP A 100 -5.91 8.84 1.93
N THR A 101 -7.06 8.61 1.29
CA THR A 101 -7.66 9.56 0.38
C THR A 101 -8.18 10.82 1.08
N GLU A 102 -8.45 10.77 2.40
CA GLU A 102 -8.91 11.92 3.18
C GLU A 102 -7.76 12.90 3.40
N SER A 103 -6.55 12.38 3.64
CA SER A 103 -5.31 13.16 3.70
C SER A 103 -4.74 13.50 2.32
N GLY A 104 -5.42 13.11 1.23
CA GLY A 104 -5.07 13.46 -0.14
C GLY A 104 -4.12 12.48 -0.86
N TYR A 105 -3.79 11.35 -0.25
CA TYR A 105 -3.01 10.29 -0.90
C TYR A 105 -3.88 9.56 -1.92
N ARG A 106 -3.31 9.26 -3.09
CA ARG A 106 -4.00 8.53 -4.16
C ARG A 106 -3.12 7.42 -4.68
N GLU A 107 -3.73 6.30 -5.02
CA GLU A 107 -2.97 5.22 -5.60
C GLU A 107 -2.49 5.54 -7.01
N ARG A 108 -1.20 5.33 -7.28
CA ARG A 108 -0.59 5.27 -8.61
C ARG A 108 0.45 4.16 -8.65
N GLU A 109 0.39 3.33 -9.68
CA GLU A 109 1.40 2.29 -9.95
C GLU A 109 1.69 1.39 -8.73
N TYR A 110 0.65 0.94 -8.02
CA TYR A 110 0.77 0.09 -6.82
C TYR A 110 1.48 0.73 -5.62
N THR A 111 1.52 2.07 -5.60
CA THR A 111 2.04 2.88 -4.49
C THR A 111 1.06 4.02 -4.21
N CYS A 112 1.11 4.62 -3.03
CA CYS A 112 0.36 5.85 -2.77
C CYS A 112 1.22 7.06 -3.13
N SER A 113 0.70 7.93 -3.99
CA SER A 113 1.33 9.20 -4.30
C SER A 113 1.44 10.04 -3.04
N ASP A 114 2.55 10.75 -2.88
CA ASP A 114 2.66 11.81 -1.87
C ASP A 114 1.45 12.74 -1.96
N ALA A 115 0.92 13.17 -0.80
CA ALA A 115 -0.14 14.15 -0.76
C ALA A 115 0.29 15.38 -1.58
N GLU A 116 -0.47 15.75 -2.62
CA GLU A 116 -0.23 16.96 -3.41
C GLU A 116 -0.50 18.19 -2.51
N ILE A 117 0.43 18.54 -1.62
CA ILE A 117 0.45 19.79 -0.85
C ILE A 117 0.79 21.00 -1.78
N LEU A 118 0.97 20.75 -3.09
CA LEU A 118 1.48 21.76 -4.04
C LEU A 118 0.42 22.72 -4.60
N LYS A 119 -0.88 22.56 -4.32
CA LYS A 119 -1.93 23.41 -4.93
C LYS A 119 -2.19 24.73 -4.20
N THR A 120 -1.90 24.84 -2.92
CA THR A 120 -2.10 26.08 -2.14
C THR A 120 -0.97 27.09 -2.33
N SER A 121 0.25 26.65 -2.64
CA SER A 121 1.41 27.55 -2.74
C SER A 121 1.46 28.39 -4.03
N ILE A 122 0.88 27.92 -5.14
CA ILE A 122 0.95 28.64 -6.42
C ILE A 122 0.07 29.89 -6.42
N PHE A 123 -1.12 29.83 -5.82
CA PHE A 123 -2.01 31.00 -5.70
C PHE A 123 -1.40 32.10 -4.84
N ALA A 124 -0.69 31.76 -3.77
CA ALA A 124 -0.01 32.73 -2.92
C ALA A 124 1.11 33.47 -3.66
N ILE A 125 1.90 32.77 -4.49
CA ILE A 125 2.99 33.38 -5.26
C ILE A 125 2.45 34.33 -6.33
N ILE A 126 1.35 33.96 -7.01
CA ILE A 126 0.70 34.82 -8.01
C ILE A 126 0.13 36.07 -7.34
N PHE A 127 -0.60 35.94 -6.22
CA PHE A 127 -1.13 37.11 -5.50
C PHE A 127 -0.03 38.08 -5.02
N VAL A 128 1.07 37.57 -4.45
CA VAL A 128 2.17 38.43 -3.97
C VAL A 128 2.87 39.15 -5.12
N THR A 129 3.03 38.51 -6.28
CA THR A 129 3.64 39.14 -7.46
C THR A 129 2.71 40.17 -8.13
N SER A 130 1.39 39.93 -8.13
CA SER A 130 0.40 40.90 -8.60
C SER A 130 0.30 42.12 -7.69
N LEU A 131 0.33 41.95 -6.37
CA LEU A 131 0.30 43.05 -5.41
C LEU A 131 1.56 43.94 -5.49
N ARG A 132 2.73 43.33 -5.68
CA ARG A 132 3.97 44.10 -5.89
C ARG A 132 3.93 44.95 -7.16
N LYS A 133 3.25 44.52 -8.22
CA LYS A 133 3.09 45.35 -9.44
C LYS A 133 2.13 46.53 -9.27
N ILE A 134 1.17 46.45 -8.35
CA ILE A 134 0.19 47.53 -8.09
C ILE A 134 0.76 48.61 -7.16
N VAL A 135 1.67 48.27 -6.25
CA VAL A 135 2.28 49.24 -5.30
C VAL A 135 3.42 50.06 -5.93
N PHE A 136 3.98 49.62 -7.06
CA PHE A 136 5.07 50.28 -7.78
C PHE A 136 4.64 51.02 -9.06
N TYR A 137 3.33 51.27 -9.25
CA TYR A 137 2.78 52.19 -10.24
C TYR A 137 2.10 53.36 -9.52
#